data_AF-A0A935ZTW4-F1
#
_entry.id   AF-A0A935ZTW4-F1
#
_cell.length_a   1.000
_cell.length_b   1.000
_cell.length_c   1.000
_cell.angle_alpha   90.00
_cell.angle_beta   90.00
_cell.angle_gamma   90.00
#
_symmetry.space_group_name_H-M   'P 1'
#
loop_
_entity.id
_entity.type
_entity.pdbx_description
1 polymer ?
#
loop_
_entity_poly.entity_id
_entity_poly.type
_entity_poly.pdbx_seq_one_letter_code
_entity_poly.pdbx_strand_id
1 'polypeptide(L)'
;MGDPLQSVPEFEVGSQPLFDALLAASVPTYGYSQTFDDCTLDDPSPPGGNDGASASGTGAAGDGGDETGGGGGGPQVLLTETVGAFEISVLQGGDAQEVFDWLGANGYQQDEAALPILAEYIAEGHLFGAVKLTGGADVDEIHPIVLRFQGSEPCVPLRLTRIAAVDDMAVRSFFLGDARMVPKNYRHVLVNQLKVNWLAPTNYTDVVTLAVDEENADGRAFVTEYAGPSGVVDTSGVYQSSWQPAQFEGLAATDVGAELQAQNLLFCDYDFGNGCQFTHSLLEGLLAEYVTVPADVPAAEYWGNQSSYAEVDLSAWNGADFSTKLQQRIIAPGQHAAELVAQHPYLTRMFTTISPAEMTEDPMFQENGMLPDVPNLQNGVLRTLCNGDQVFTLPDGREVFLPAGGVWPDFPDEPGGTPGMMDSSAIIEAVPTNGAPMNLTDNTARIEAVLVDWNLQHGWPGGGVGGADDGSAGADGGNGEDDSADAQGCGCDVGRTPSWTFAFLAFAGVSLRRGRRRTAS
;
A
#
# COMPACT_ATOMS: atom_id res chain seq x y z
N MET A 1 -15.63 22.94 7.42
CA MET A 1 -14.15 22.84 7.46
C MET A 1 -13.90 21.48 8.08
N GLY A 2 -13.54 20.50 7.26
CA GLY A 2 -13.56 19.07 7.59
C GLY A 2 -12.29 18.65 8.33
N ASP A 3 -12.10 19.17 9.54
CA ASP A 3 -10.83 19.09 10.25
C ASP A 3 -10.85 18.01 11.35
N PRO A 4 -9.78 17.18 11.47
CA PRO A 4 -9.80 15.94 12.25
C PRO A 4 -10.17 16.06 13.73
N LEU A 5 -9.96 17.20 14.40
CA LEU A 5 -10.17 17.30 15.86
C LEU A 5 -10.75 18.64 16.32
N GLN A 6 -11.96 18.99 15.87
CA GLN A 6 -12.72 20.13 16.41
C GLN A 6 -13.50 19.81 17.69
N SER A 7 -13.58 18.53 18.05
CA SER A 7 -14.20 18.02 19.28
C SER A 7 -13.42 16.80 19.77
N VAL A 8 -13.56 16.45 21.05
CA VAL A 8 -12.94 15.23 21.59
C VAL A 8 -13.48 14.02 20.83
N PRO A 9 -12.62 13.25 20.15
CA PRO A 9 -13.00 12.08 19.37
C PRO A 9 -13.17 10.85 20.29
N GLU A 10 -13.73 9.78 19.74
CA GLU A 10 -13.66 8.44 20.33
C GLU A 10 -12.48 7.68 19.70
N PHE A 11 -11.72 6.94 20.49
CA PHE A 11 -10.62 6.12 20.01
C PHE A 11 -10.89 4.62 20.24
N GLU A 12 -10.56 3.81 19.25
CA GLU A 12 -10.68 2.35 19.33
C GLU A 12 -9.43 1.68 18.73
N VAL A 13 -9.20 0.40 19.08
CA VAL A 13 -8.15 -0.39 18.43
C VAL A 13 -8.56 -0.67 16.99
N GLY A 14 -7.67 -0.42 16.03
CA GLY A 14 -7.88 -0.72 14.61
C GLY A 14 -7.30 -2.07 14.21
N SER A 15 -7.76 -2.58 13.06
CA SER A 15 -7.34 -3.87 12.53
C SER A 15 -6.20 -3.70 11.52
N GLN A 16 -5.00 -4.21 11.83
CA GLN A 16 -3.91 -4.31 10.86
C GLN A 16 -4.26 -5.22 9.66
N PRO A 17 -4.87 -6.41 9.87
CA PRO A 17 -5.29 -7.27 8.76
C PRO A 17 -6.20 -6.60 7.74
N LEU A 18 -7.01 -5.60 8.13
CA LEU A 18 -7.80 -4.82 7.18
C LEU A 18 -6.91 -4.09 6.17
N PHE A 19 -5.84 -3.44 6.63
CA PHE A 19 -4.92 -2.72 5.74
C PHE A 19 -4.15 -3.68 4.84
N ASP A 20 -3.78 -4.86 5.35
CA ASP A 20 -3.14 -5.90 4.55
C ASP A 20 -4.09 -6.41 3.45
N ALA A 21 -5.37 -6.64 3.78
CA ALA A 21 -6.41 -7.03 2.82
C ALA A 21 -6.69 -5.92 1.79
N LEU A 22 -6.77 -4.66 2.23
CA LEU A 22 -6.93 -3.51 1.34
C LEU A 22 -5.74 -3.40 0.37
N LEU A 23 -4.50 -3.55 0.87
CA LEU A 23 -3.30 -3.55 0.04
C LEU A 23 -3.33 -4.67 -0.99
N ALA A 24 -3.60 -5.90 -0.57
CA ALA A 24 -3.67 -7.06 -1.47
C ALA A 24 -4.72 -6.89 -2.58
N ALA A 25 -5.85 -6.24 -2.28
CA ALA A 25 -6.96 -6.09 -3.20
C ALA A 25 -6.84 -4.92 -4.19
N SER A 26 -6.11 -3.85 -3.83
CA SER A 26 -6.23 -2.56 -4.53
C SER A 26 -4.93 -1.94 -5.02
N VAL A 27 -3.76 -2.49 -4.66
CA VAL A 27 -2.47 -2.04 -5.22
C VAL A 27 -2.46 -2.26 -6.74
N PRO A 28 -1.97 -1.30 -7.55
CA PRO A 28 -1.84 -1.48 -8.99
C PRO A 28 -0.94 -2.67 -9.31
N THR A 29 -1.42 -3.55 -10.19
CA THR A 29 -0.66 -4.69 -10.70
C THR A 29 -0.51 -4.54 -12.19
N TYR A 30 0.73 -4.63 -12.66
CA TYR A 30 1.07 -4.50 -14.07
C TYR A 30 1.44 -5.88 -14.60
N GLY A 31 0.81 -6.27 -15.70
CA GLY A 31 1.06 -7.54 -16.36
C GLY A 31 0.86 -7.43 -17.86
N TYR A 32 1.18 -8.52 -18.55
CA TYR A 32 0.90 -8.66 -19.96
C TYR A 32 0.74 -10.12 -20.33
N SER A 33 -0.06 -10.35 -21.37
CA SER A 33 -0.10 -11.63 -22.07
C SER A 33 0.89 -11.64 -23.23
N GLN A 34 1.49 -12.80 -23.51
CA GLN A 34 2.42 -12.95 -24.63
C GLN A 34 1.71 -13.62 -25.80
N THR A 35 1.89 -13.04 -26.99
CA THR A 35 1.50 -13.62 -28.27
C THR A 35 2.70 -13.67 -29.20
N PHE A 36 2.71 -14.64 -30.10
CA PHE A 36 3.77 -14.81 -31.08
C PHE A 36 3.15 -14.81 -32.46
N ASP A 37 3.79 -14.14 -33.40
CA ASP A 37 3.47 -14.35 -34.81
C ASP A 37 3.73 -15.82 -35.17
N ASP A 38 2.83 -16.40 -35.99
CA ASP A 38 3.05 -17.74 -36.54
C ASP A 38 4.12 -17.65 -37.64
N CYS A 39 5.34 -18.01 -37.26
CA CYS A 39 6.51 -17.93 -38.12
C CYS A 39 6.99 -19.33 -38.58
N THR A 40 6.11 -20.33 -38.55
CA THR A 40 6.52 -21.73 -38.77
C THR A 40 6.99 -22.03 -40.20
N LEU A 41 8.31 -22.18 -40.33
CA LEU A 41 8.95 -23.29 -41.05
C LEU A 41 9.91 -23.99 -40.07
N ASP A 42 9.54 -25.22 -39.68
CA ASP A 42 10.24 -26.29 -38.92
C ASP A 42 11.51 -25.98 -38.08
N ASP A 43 11.40 -26.22 -36.75
CA ASP A 43 12.47 -26.23 -35.73
C ASP A 43 13.26 -27.57 -35.72
N PRO A 44 14.51 -27.65 -35.22
CA PRO A 44 14.68 -28.02 -33.80
C PRO A 44 15.92 -27.42 -33.06
N SER A 45 15.71 -27.02 -31.81
CA SER A 45 16.73 -26.76 -30.74
C SER A 45 17.48 -28.04 -30.29
N PRO A 46 18.73 -27.99 -29.72
CA PRO A 46 18.96 -27.97 -28.23
C PRO A 46 20.41 -27.47 -27.79
N PRO A 47 21.00 -27.80 -26.60
CA PRO A 47 20.71 -27.35 -25.21
C PRO A 47 21.95 -26.83 -24.40
N GLY A 48 21.70 -26.16 -23.26
CA GLY A 48 22.36 -26.38 -21.94
C GLY A 48 23.63 -25.60 -21.52
N GLY A 49 23.71 -25.23 -20.23
CA GLY A 49 24.96 -24.98 -19.50
C GLY A 49 24.86 -24.03 -18.29
N ASN A 50 25.01 -24.56 -17.08
CA ASN A 50 25.14 -23.83 -15.80
C ASN A 50 26.64 -23.71 -15.43
N ASP A 51 27.06 -22.72 -14.64
CA ASP A 51 28.22 -22.77 -13.69
C ASP A 51 28.25 -21.49 -12.80
N GLY A 52 28.58 -21.61 -11.51
CA GLY A 52 28.65 -20.52 -10.53
C GLY A 52 30.05 -20.26 -9.94
N ALA A 53 30.22 -19.22 -9.11
CA ALA A 53 31.23 -19.10 -8.02
C ALA A 53 31.08 -17.82 -7.17
N SER A 54 31.54 -17.91 -5.91
CA SER A 54 31.47 -16.98 -4.77
C SER A 54 32.72 -16.10 -4.57
N ALA A 55 32.61 -14.94 -3.88
CA ALA A 55 33.63 -14.40 -2.96
C ALA A 55 33.14 -13.23 -2.06
N SER A 56 33.65 -13.18 -0.82
CA SER A 56 33.26 -12.32 0.33
C SER A 56 34.15 -11.07 0.55
N GLY A 57 33.70 -10.11 1.40
CA GLY A 57 34.54 -9.06 2.03
C GLY A 57 33.77 -8.11 2.99
N THR A 58 34.38 -7.65 4.09
CA THR A 58 33.77 -7.19 5.38
C THR A 58 34.21 -5.81 5.93
N GLY A 59 33.35 -5.13 6.74
CA GLY A 59 33.63 -4.24 7.93
C GLY A 59 33.58 -2.69 7.74
N ALA A 60 33.32 -1.75 8.69
CA ALA A 60 32.75 -1.70 10.07
C ALA A 60 32.55 -0.21 10.60
N ALA A 61 31.44 0.06 11.35
CA ALA A 61 31.12 0.88 12.59
C ALA A 61 31.41 2.40 12.91
N GLY A 62 30.39 3.07 13.52
CA GLY A 62 30.39 3.93 14.76
C GLY A 62 29.82 5.39 14.68
N ASP A 63 29.41 6.16 15.73
CA ASP A 63 28.36 6.15 16.81
C ASP A 63 28.27 7.58 17.46
N GLY A 64 27.06 8.07 17.83
CA GLY A 64 26.70 8.69 19.16
C GLY A 64 26.67 10.23 19.42
N GLY A 65 25.62 10.72 20.14
CA GLY A 65 25.65 11.88 21.08
C GLY A 65 24.34 12.70 21.29
N ASP A 66 23.94 12.97 22.55
CA ASP A 66 22.59 13.34 23.08
C ASP A 66 22.58 14.62 23.99
N GLU A 67 21.37 15.06 24.44
CA GLU A 67 20.93 15.65 25.76
C GLU A 67 20.32 17.10 25.85
N THR A 68 19.00 17.15 26.16
CA THR A 68 18.16 17.85 27.22
C THR A 68 18.40 19.33 27.68
N GLY A 69 17.46 20.19 28.14
CA GLY A 69 15.98 20.20 28.38
C GLY A 69 15.52 21.35 29.35
N GLY A 70 14.23 21.78 29.28
CA GLY A 70 13.35 22.38 30.34
C GLY A 70 13.24 23.92 30.53
N GLY A 71 12.09 24.58 30.76
CA GLY A 71 10.64 24.26 30.80
C GLY A 71 9.78 25.36 31.49
N GLY A 72 8.45 25.37 31.28
CA GLY A 72 7.46 25.61 32.36
C GLY A 72 6.20 26.48 32.11
N GLY A 73 5.06 25.83 31.79
CA GLY A 73 3.67 26.28 32.02
C GLY A 73 2.69 25.73 30.96
N GLY A 74 1.91 24.68 31.24
CA GLY A 74 1.33 23.81 30.19
C GLY A 74 -0.17 23.98 29.83
N PRO A 75 -0.62 23.28 28.77
CA PRO A 75 -1.97 23.29 28.22
C PRO A 75 -2.94 22.44 29.06
N GLN A 76 -4.24 22.56 28.77
CA GLN A 76 -5.28 21.76 29.44
C GLN A 76 -5.44 20.38 28.78
N VAL A 77 -5.41 19.32 29.58
CA VAL A 77 -5.74 17.94 29.14
C VAL A 77 -7.25 17.73 29.22
N LEU A 78 -7.88 17.40 28.09
CA LEU A 78 -9.32 17.10 27.99
C LEU A 78 -9.65 15.61 28.14
N LEU A 79 -8.76 14.74 27.67
CA LEU A 79 -8.91 13.28 27.72
C LEU A 79 -7.53 12.65 27.91
N THR A 80 -7.47 11.57 28.69
CA THR A 80 -6.36 10.63 28.71
C THR A 80 -6.93 9.23 28.82
N GLU A 81 -6.60 8.34 27.88
CA GLU A 81 -7.05 6.95 27.89
C GLU A 81 -6.03 6.00 27.27
N THR A 82 -6.21 4.70 27.50
CA THR A 82 -5.37 3.65 26.93
C THR A 82 -6.17 2.86 25.89
N VAL A 83 -5.65 2.78 24.68
CA VAL A 83 -6.28 2.11 23.54
C VAL A 83 -5.29 1.11 22.96
N GLY A 84 -5.49 -0.17 23.29
CA GLY A 84 -4.57 -1.25 22.93
C GLY A 84 -3.17 -1.00 23.50
N ALA A 85 -2.17 -0.84 22.65
CA ALA A 85 -0.78 -0.57 23.02
C ALA A 85 -0.48 0.91 23.30
N PHE A 86 -1.43 1.82 23.04
CA PHE A 86 -1.20 3.27 23.11
C PHE A 86 -1.82 3.94 24.34
N GLU A 87 -1.11 4.92 24.89
CA GLU A 87 -1.67 5.97 25.76
C GLU A 87 -1.95 7.21 24.89
N ILE A 88 -3.19 7.67 24.90
CA ILE A 88 -3.67 8.78 24.08
C ILE A 88 -4.11 9.91 25.01
N SER A 89 -3.65 11.13 24.74
CA SER A 89 -4.07 12.34 25.44
C SER A 89 -4.59 13.40 24.47
N VAL A 90 -5.74 14.01 24.75
CA VAL A 90 -6.29 15.11 23.96
C VAL A 90 -6.08 16.41 24.71
N LEU A 91 -5.42 17.38 24.06
CA LEU A 91 -5.07 18.68 24.63
C LEU A 91 -5.90 19.79 23.98
N GLN A 92 -6.28 20.80 24.77
CA GLN A 92 -6.95 22.00 24.30
C GLN A 92 -6.32 23.27 24.86
N GLY A 93 -6.19 24.27 23.98
CA GLY A 93 -5.75 25.61 24.34
C GLY A 93 -4.27 25.67 24.73
N GLY A 94 -3.91 26.78 25.34
CA GLY A 94 -2.53 27.19 25.58
C GLY A 94 -1.88 27.80 24.32
N ASP A 95 -0.61 28.18 24.43
CA ASP A 95 0.22 28.51 23.28
C ASP A 95 1.10 27.33 22.82
N ALA A 96 1.72 27.46 21.65
CA ALA A 96 2.52 26.38 21.06
C ALA A 96 3.67 25.92 21.98
N GLN A 97 4.28 26.84 22.74
CA GLN A 97 5.34 26.51 23.67
C GLN A 97 4.81 25.74 24.87
N GLU A 98 3.61 26.09 25.36
CA GLU A 98 2.97 25.38 26.46
C GLU A 98 2.67 23.93 26.07
N VAL A 99 2.06 23.72 24.89
CA VAL A 99 1.80 22.38 24.34
C VAL A 99 3.09 21.60 24.17
N PHE A 100 4.11 22.23 23.57
CA PHE A 100 5.43 21.64 23.43
C PHE A 100 5.99 21.18 24.78
N ASP A 101 6.05 22.06 25.78
CA ASP A 101 6.59 21.76 27.11
C ASP A 101 5.86 20.60 27.81
N TRP A 102 4.53 20.53 27.66
CA TRP A 102 3.74 19.43 28.22
C TRP A 102 4.07 18.09 27.57
N LEU A 103 4.29 18.06 26.25
CA LEU A 103 4.73 16.84 25.57
C LEU A 103 6.04 16.32 26.18
N GLY A 104 7.03 17.18 26.35
CA GLY A 104 8.31 16.80 26.99
C GLY A 104 8.14 16.31 28.43
N ALA A 105 7.33 17.02 29.22
CA ALA A 105 7.07 16.65 30.61
C ALA A 105 6.36 15.29 30.77
N ASN A 106 5.63 14.84 29.75
CA ASN A 106 4.89 13.58 29.75
C ASN A 106 5.57 12.46 28.93
N GLY A 107 6.85 12.65 28.60
CA GLY A 107 7.70 11.63 27.97
C GLY A 107 7.49 11.46 26.47
N TYR A 108 6.87 12.42 25.80
CA TYR A 108 6.77 12.44 24.34
C TYR A 108 8.07 12.97 23.72
N GLN A 109 8.41 12.48 22.54
CA GLN A 109 9.51 13.04 21.76
C GLN A 109 9.16 14.45 21.29
N GLN A 110 10.12 15.36 21.41
CA GLN A 110 9.95 16.77 21.09
C GLN A 110 10.89 17.17 19.95
N ASP A 111 10.37 17.97 19.03
CA ASP A 111 11.15 18.64 17.97
C ASP A 111 10.73 20.11 17.91
N GLU A 112 11.67 21.04 18.07
CA GLU A 112 11.40 22.48 18.06
C GLU A 112 10.83 22.95 16.72
N ALA A 113 11.06 22.22 15.62
CA ALA A 113 10.44 22.47 14.32
C ALA A 113 8.90 22.36 14.36
N ALA A 114 8.33 21.73 15.39
CA ALA A 114 6.90 21.60 15.60
C ALA A 114 6.22 22.92 16.03
N LEU A 115 6.94 23.81 16.72
CA LEU A 115 6.38 25.02 17.33
C LEU A 115 5.57 25.90 16.35
N PRO A 116 6.06 26.26 15.15
CA PRO A 116 5.26 27.06 14.21
C PRO A 116 4.01 26.32 13.73
N ILE A 117 4.07 25.00 13.55
CA ILE A 117 2.94 24.17 13.09
C ILE A 117 1.88 24.09 14.19
N LEU A 118 2.29 23.82 15.44
CA LEU A 118 1.41 23.84 16.61
C LEU A 118 0.70 25.20 16.75
N ALA A 119 1.41 26.31 16.53
CA ALA A 119 0.83 27.65 16.61
C ALA A 119 -0.27 27.88 15.55
N GLU A 120 -0.10 27.36 14.34
CA GLU A 120 -1.11 27.45 13.29
C GLU A 120 -2.38 26.67 13.67
N TYR A 121 -2.24 25.41 14.13
CA TYR A 121 -3.38 24.61 14.57
C TYR A 121 -4.10 25.21 15.79
N ILE A 122 -3.38 25.80 16.75
CA ILE A 122 -3.98 26.52 17.88
C ILE A 122 -4.77 27.73 17.39
N ALA A 123 -4.20 28.51 16.45
CA ALA A 123 -4.85 29.70 15.91
C ALA A 123 -6.13 29.36 15.12
N GLU A 124 -6.15 28.20 14.48
CA GLU A 124 -7.31 27.66 13.76
C GLU A 124 -8.34 26.96 14.69
N GLY A 125 -7.97 26.76 15.97
CA GLY A 125 -8.86 26.30 17.05
C GLY A 125 -8.93 24.78 17.25
N HIS A 126 -7.92 24.04 16.79
CA HIS A 126 -7.89 22.58 16.85
C HIS A 126 -7.49 22.02 18.22
N LEU A 127 -7.93 20.79 18.49
CA LEU A 127 -7.41 19.98 19.60
C LEU A 127 -6.18 19.19 19.13
N PHE A 128 -5.29 18.82 20.06
CA PHE A 128 -4.14 17.96 19.77
C PHE A 128 -4.34 16.58 20.37
N GLY A 129 -4.32 15.54 19.52
CA GLY A 129 -4.16 14.16 19.97
C GLY A 129 -2.68 13.82 20.08
N ALA A 130 -2.20 13.58 21.29
CA ALA A 130 -0.86 13.07 21.55
C ALA A 130 -0.93 11.56 21.81
N VAL A 131 -0.10 10.79 21.11
CA VAL A 131 -0.09 9.32 21.18
C VAL A 131 1.32 8.84 21.52
N LYS A 132 1.45 7.93 22.49
CA LYS A 132 2.70 7.23 22.81
C LYS A 132 2.42 5.77 23.15
N LEU A 133 3.44 4.92 23.09
CA LEU A 133 3.33 3.52 23.55
C LEU A 133 3.19 3.46 25.07
N THR A 134 2.41 2.49 25.55
CA THR A 134 2.32 2.15 26.97
C THR A 134 3.64 1.53 27.45
N GLY A 135 3.95 1.70 28.73
CA GLY A 135 5.18 1.14 29.30
C GLY A 135 5.18 -0.40 29.24
N GLY A 136 6.07 -0.97 28.42
CA GLY A 136 6.21 -2.41 28.24
C GLY A 136 5.70 -2.96 26.90
N ALA A 137 5.10 -2.13 26.04
CA ALA A 137 4.76 -2.52 24.67
C ALA A 137 6.00 -2.48 23.76
N ASP A 138 6.21 -3.55 22.98
CA ASP A 138 7.28 -3.66 21.98
C ASP A 138 6.79 -3.24 20.58
N VAL A 139 7.72 -3.11 19.62
CA VAL A 139 7.43 -2.59 18.26
C VAL A 139 6.46 -3.48 17.48
N ASP A 140 6.43 -4.77 17.78
CA ASP A 140 5.51 -5.77 17.23
C ASP A 140 4.08 -5.69 17.80
N GLU A 141 3.86 -4.90 18.85
CA GLU A 141 2.53 -4.60 19.39
C GLU A 141 1.89 -3.35 18.77
N ILE A 142 2.58 -2.65 17.86
CA ILE A 142 2.03 -1.50 17.15
C ILE A 142 0.89 -1.95 16.24
N HIS A 143 -0.27 -1.33 16.41
CA HIS A 143 -1.47 -1.58 15.61
C HIS A 143 -2.13 -0.28 15.17
N PRO A 144 -3.01 -0.30 14.16
CA PRO A 144 -3.78 0.89 13.78
C PRO A 144 -4.68 1.38 14.94
N ILE A 145 -5.04 2.66 14.90
CA ILE A 145 -6.01 3.28 15.82
C ILE A 145 -7.18 3.79 14.99
N VAL A 146 -8.39 3.55 15.45
CA VAL A 146 -9.61 4.14 14.88
C VAL A 146 -9.87 5.45 15.60
N LEU A 147 -10.05 6.53 14.82
CA LEU A 147 -10.45 7.83 15.30
C LEU A 147 -11.86 8.13 14.80
N ARG A 148 -12.84 8.26 15.71
CA ARG A 148 -14.22 8.59 15.36
C ARG A 148 -14.56 10.00 15.83
N PHE A 149 -14.92 10.86 14.89
CA PHE A 149 -15.28 12.25 15.14
C PHE A 149 -16.36 12.71 14.16
N GLN A 150 -17.04 13.80 14.50
CA GLN A 150 -18.00 14.44 13.61
C GLN A 150 -17.25 15.28 12.58
N GLY A 151 -17.39 14.95 11.30
CA GLY A 151 -16.75 15.66 10.19
C GLY A 151 -17.66 15.70 8.96
N SER A 152 -17.48 16.73 8.12
CA SER A 152 -18.23 16.87 6.87
C SER A 152 -17.48 16.33 5.65
N GLU A 153 -16.14 16.28 5.72
CA GLU A 153 -15.27 15.91 4.61
C GLU A 153 -14.05 15.18 5.19
N PRO A 154 -13.58 14.08 4.57
CA PRO A 154 -12.35 13.41 5.00
C PRO A 154 -11.12 14.31 4.83
N CYS A 155 -10.19 14.22 5.78
CA CYS A 155 -8.94 14.98 5.80
C CYS A 155 -7.80 14.09 6.34
N VAL A 156 -6.61 14.21 5.77
CA VAL A 156 -5.40 13.54 6.27
C VAL A 156 -4.43 14.60 6.81
N PRO A 157 -4.06 14.59 8.11
CA PRO A 157 -3.26 15.64 8.74
C PRO A 157 -1.76 15.53 8.40
N LEU A 158 -1.36 16.06 7.24
CA LEU A 158 0.02 16.02 6.77
C LEU A 158 0.90 17.16 7.31
N ARG A 159 0.33 18.31 7.70
CA ARG A 159 1.13 19.44 8.23
C ARG A 159 1.92 19.07 9.47
N LEU A 160 1.30 18.35 10.42
CA LEU A 160 1.98 17.83 11.63
C LEU A 160 2.97 16.72 11.29
N THR A 161 2.68 15.92 10.28
CA THR A 161 3.55 14.81 9.86
C THR A 161 4.89 15.32 9.30
N ARG A 162 4.94 16.56 8.80
CA ARG A 162 6.15 17.22 8.25
C ARG A 162 7.39 17.09 9.13
N ILE A 163 7.22 17.14 10.44
CA ILE A 163 8.32 17.16 11.42
C ILE A 163 9.14 15.86 11.37
N ALA A 164 8.46 14.73 11.17
CA ALA A 164 9.06 13.40 11.15
C ALA A 164 9.11 12.80 9.73
N ALA A 165 8.68 13.56 8.73
CA ALA A 165 8.66 13.13 7.34
C ALA A 165 10.05 13.15 6.71
N VAL A 166 10.24 12.25 5.75
CA VAL A 166 11.40 12.23 4.85
C VAL A 166 10.96 12.73 3.47
N ASP A 167 11.91 13.11 2.63
CA ASP A 167 11.63 13.46 1.23
C ASP A 167 10.94 12.28 0.53
N ASP A 168 9.98 12.60 -0.34
CA ASP A 168 9.17 11.66 -1.13
C ASP A 168 8.45 10.59 -0.28
N MET A 169 8.01 10.96 0.92
CA MET A 169 7.31 10.05 1.82
C MET A 169 5.99 9.57 1.19
N ALA A 170 5.89 8.25 1.05
CA ALA A 170 4.68 7.58 0.54
C ALA A 170 3.50 7.74 1.50
N VAL A 171 2.40 8.32 1.00
CA VAL A 171 1.11 8.42 1.70
C VAL A 171 0.06 7.64 0.93
N ARG A 172 -0.64 6.75 1.65
CA ARG A 172 -1.72 5.92 1.10
C ARG A 172 -3.00 6.22 1.85
N SER A 173 -4.07 6.45 1.11
CA SER A 173 -5.38 6.76 1.67
C SER A 173 -6.42 5.81 1.08
N PHE A 174 -7.25 5.24 1.96
CA PHE A 174 -8.34 4.35 1.58
C PHE A 174 -9.65 4.98 2.04
N PHE A 175 -10.63 5.00 1.14
CA PHE A 175 -11.94 5.56 1.39
C PHE A 175 -12.99 4.49 1.11
N LEU A 176 -13.74 4.13 2.14
CA LEU A 176 -14.93 3.29 2.04
C LEU A 176 -16.14 4.23 2.05
N GLY A 177 -16.94 4.20 0.99
CA GLY A 177 -18.07 5.11 0.80
C GLY A 177 -19.08 4.59 -0.22
N ASP A 178 -19.82 5.52 -0.83
CA ASP A 178 -20.86 5.21 -1.82
C ASP A 178 -20.39 5.45 -3.26
N ALA A 179 -19.32 6.23 -3.44
CA ALA A 179 -18.79 6.61 -4.75
C ALA A 179 -17.27 6.87 -4.73
N ARG A 180 -16.70 7.17 -5.91
CA ARG A 180 -15.28 7.48 -6.05
C ARG A 180 -14.88 8.72 -5.27
N MET A 181 -13.85 8.60 -4.44
CA MET A 181 -13.25 9.71 -3.71
C MET A 181 -12.21 10.43 -4.58
N VAL A 182 -12.15 11.75 -4.48
CA VAL A 182 -11.20 12.60 -5.22
C VAL A 182 -10.63 13.70 -4.31
N PRO A 183 -9.43 14.22 -4.59
CA PRO A 183 -8.85 15.29 -3.80
C PRO A 183 -9.60 16.61 -4.09
N LYS A 184 -9.79 17.41 -3.05
CA LYS A 184 -10.56 18.65 -3.12
C LYS A 184 -9.68 19.90 -3.22
N ASN A 185 -8.71 20.04 -2.33
CA ASN A 185 -7.72 21.14 -2.33
C ASN A 185 -6.39 20.72 -2.98
N TYR A 186 -6.12 19.43 -3.07
CA TYR A 186 -5.01 18.83 -3.82
C TYR A 186 -5.44 18.56 -5.27
N ARG A 187 -4.47 18.36 -6.16
CA ARG A 187 -4.72 17.97 -7.56
C ARG A 187 -4.92 16.47 -7.70
N HIS A 188 -5.53 16.08 -8.80
CA HIS A 188 -5.55 14.70 -9.26
C HIS A 188 -4.61 14.56 -10.46
N VAL A 189 -3.81 13.50 -10.47
CA VAL A 189 -2.81 13.23 -11.51
C VAL A 189 -3.13 11.91 -12.19
N LEU A 190 -3.12 11.91 -13.52
CA LEU A 190 -3.13 10.71 -14.34
C LEU A 190 -1.69 10.44 -14.79
N VAL A 191 -1.14 9.29 -14.40
CA VAL A 191 0.24 8.90 -14.72
C VAL A 191 0.41 8.59 -16.21
N ASN A 192 1.51 9.07 -16.78
CA ASN A 192 1.95 8.70 -18.12
C ASN A 192 2.40 7.23 -18.17
N GLN A 193 1.56 6.38 -18.76
CA GLN A 193 1.83 4.94 -18.86
C GLN A 193 3.07 4.58 -19.69
N LEU A 194 3.61 5.49 -20.51
CA LEU A 194 4.86 5.25 -21.24
C LEU A 194 6.11 5.38 -20.36
N LYS A 195 6.03 6.05 -19.20
CA LYS A 195 7.13 6.11 -18.22
C LYS A 195 7.18 4.87 -17.34
N VAL A 196 6.08 4.12 -17.21
CA VAL A 196 6.07 2.85 -16.46
C VAL A 196 6.74 1.78 -17.30
N ASN A 197 7.72 1.07 -16.73
CA ASN A 197 8.36 -0.05 -17.42
C ASN A 197 7.47 -1.29 -17.36
N TRP A 198 6.65 -1.55 -18.38
CA TRP A 198 5.70 -2.67 -18.37
C TRP A 198 6.34 -4.06 -18.36
N LEU A 199 7.61 -4.18 -18.73
CA LEU A 199 8.35 -5.45 -18.70
C LEU A 199 8.91 -5.75 -17.30
N ALA A 200 9.15 -4.69 -16.50
CA ALA A 200 9.58 -4.76 -15.11
C ALA A 200 9.10 -3.49 -14.37
N PRO A 201 7.83 -3.47 -13.88
CA PRO A 201 7.13 -2.27 -13.42
C PRO A 201 7.57 -1.78 -12.03
N THR A 202 8.84 -2.02 -11.68
CA THR A 202 9.42 -1.65 -10.39
C THR A 202 9.61 -0.14 -10.23
N ASN A 203 9.50 0.64 -11.30
CA ASN A 203 9.70 2.09 -11.29
C ASN A 203 8.40 2.89 -11.10
N TYR A 204 7.26 2.23 -10.86
CA TYR A 204 5.97 2.90 -10.76
C TYR A 204 5.95 4.03 -9.72
N THR A 205 6.53 3.80 -8.52
CA THR A 205 6.59 4.82 -7.48
C THR A 205 7.43 6.03 -7.89
N ASP A 206 8.55 5.83 -8.60
CA ASP A 206 9.38 6.93 -9.11
C ASP A 206 8.60 7.77 -10.13
N VAL A 207 7.81 7.12 -11.00
CA VAL A 207 6.97 7.81 -11.97
C VAL A 207 5.89 8.63 -11.27
N VAL A 208 5.22 8.07 -10.24
CA VAL A 208 4.24 8.83 -9.46
C VAL A 208 4.90 10.03 -8.77
N THR A 209 6.09 9.85 -8.20
CA THR A 209 6.85 10.91 -7.52
C THR A 209 7.11 12.07 -8.46
N LEU A 210 7.70 11.78 -9.62
CA LEU A 210 7.96 12.80 -10.64
C LEU A 210 6.66 13.45 -11.15
N ALA A 211 5.56 12.70 -11.28
CA ALA A 211 4.29 13.23 -11.76
C ALA A 211 3.59 14.16 -10.74
N VAL A 212 3.78 13.93 -9.45
CA VAL A 212 3.24 14.77 -8.36
C VAL A 212 4.04 16.07 -8.21
N ASP A 213 5.34 16.05 -8.53
CA ASP A 213 6.23 17.21 -8.45
C ASP A 213 6.15 18.14 -9.67
N GLU A 214 5.49 17.70 -10.74
CA GLU A 214 5.36 18.48 -11.97
C GLU A 214 4.59 19.79 -11.78
N GLU A 215 4.87 20.74 -12.68
CA GLU A 215 4.23 22.06 -12.68
C GLU A 215 2.70 21.92 -12.74
N ASN A 216 2.00 22.66 -11.87
CA ASN A 216 0.55 22.62 -11.62
C ASN A 216 0.07 21.49 -10.70
N ALA A 217 0.88 20.47 -10.41
CA ALA A 217 0.68 19.54 -9.30
C ALA A 217 1.38 20.04 -8.02
N ASP A 218 2.57 20.63 -8.17
CA ASP A 218 3.32 21.39 -7.14
C ASP A 218 3.55 20.60 -5.84
N GLY A 219 3.81 19.28 -5.94
CA GLY A 219 3.99 18.39 -4.79
C GLY A 219 2.70 18.09 -4.02
N ARG A 220 1.54 18.54 -4.55
CA ARG A 220 0.23 18.48 -3.90
C ARG A 220 -0.81 17.84 -4.78
N ALA A 221 -0.51 16.60 -5.15
CA ALA A 221 -1.41 15.80 -5.96
C ALA A 221 -1.55 14.38 -5.43
N PHE A 222 -2.62 13.71 -5.84
CA PHE A 222 -2.84 12.29 -5.62
C PHE A 222 -3.17 11.60 -6.94
N VAL A 223 -2.72 10.36 -7.06
CA VAL A 223 -3.18 9.43 -8.10
C VAL A 223 -4.29 8.54 -7.52
N THR A 224 -5.29 8.19 -8.33
CA THR A 224 -6.23 7.12 -7.98
C THR A 224 -5.65 5.80 -8.47
N GLU A 225 -5.34 4.89 -7.55
CA GLU A 225 -4.79 3.56 -7.88
C GLU A 225 -5.89 2.50 -8.06
N TYR A 226 -7.01 2.67 -7.35
CA TYR A 226 -8.19 1.83 -7.47
C TYR A 226 -9.44 2.64 -7.10
N ALA A 227 -10.52 2.44 -7.84
CA ALA A 227 -11.85 2.95 -7.50
C ALA A 227 -12.89 1.97 -8.04
N GLY A 228 -13.68 1.36 -7.17
CA GLY A 228 -14.67 0.37 -7.58
C GLY A 228 -15.34 -0.35 -6.41
N PRO A 229 -16.02 -1.48 -6.66
CA PRO A 229 -16.71 -2.24 -5.63
C PRO A 229 -15.78 -2.70 -4.49
N SER A 230 -16.12 -2.43 -3.23
CA SER A 230 -15.34 -2.84 -2.05
C SER A 230 -15.27 -4.37 -1.86
N GLY A 231 -16.15 -5.12 -2.53
CA GLY A 231 -16.17 -6.58 -2.51
C GLY A 231 -14.92 -7.28 -3.07
N VAL A 232 -13.95 -6.52 -3.62
CA VAL A 232 -12.61 -7.05 -3.95
C VAL A 232 -11.76 -7.35 -2.71
N VAL A 233 -12.13 -6.80 -1.55
CA VAL A 233 -11.40 -6.98 -0.28
C VAL A 233 -11.86 -8.28 0.38
N ASP A 234 -10.94 -9.24 0.49
CA ASP A 234 -11.19 -10.48 1.25
C ASP A 234 -11.07 -10.21 2.76
N THR A 235 -12.19 -10.29 3.47
CA THR A 235 -12.26 -10.08 4.91
C THR A 235 -12.13 -11.36 5.75
N SER A 236 -11.93 -12.52 5.12
CA SER A 236 -11.83 -13.81 5.83
C SER A 236 -10.61 -13.90 6.75
N GLY A 237 -9.51 -13.20 6.42
CA GLY A 237 -8.35 -13.02 7.28
C GLY A 237 -8.49 -11.89 8.31
N VAL A 238 -9.49 -11.02 8.14
CA VAL A 238 -9.74 -9.86 9.02
C VAL A 238 -10.61 -10.25 10.22
N TYR A 239 -11.64 -11.06 9.97
CA TYR A 239 -12.54 -11.56 11.00
C TYR A 239 -13.23 -12.84 10.55
N GLN A 240 -13.39 -13.78 11.49
CA GLN A 240 -14.22 -14.96 11.31
C GLN A 240 -15.18 -15.10 12.50
N SER A 241 -16.44 -15.41 12.23
CA SER A 241 -17.45 -15.63 13.29
C SER A 241 -17.16 -16.85 14.17
N SER A 242 -16.22 -17.71 13.76
CA SER A 242 -15.68 -18.83 14.53
C SER A 242 -14.76 -18.38 15.66
N TRP A 243 -14.28 -17.14 15.65
CA TRP A 243 -13.44 -16.61 16.73
C TRP A 243 -14.29 -16.35 17.97
N GLN A 244 -14.08 -17.16 19.00
CA GLN A 244 -14.91 -17.23 20.20
C GLN A 244 -14.01 -17.08 21.43
N PRO A 245 -13.82 -15.84 21.94
CA PRO A 245 -12.86 -15.58 23.03
C PRO A 245 -13.28 -16.29 24.33
N ALA A 246 -14.59 -16.44 24.56
CA ALA A 246 -15.14 -17.09 25.75
C ALA A 246 -14.67 -18.55 25.92
N GLN A 247 -14.23 -19.22 24.85
CA GLN A 247 -13.69 -20.58 24.94
C GLN A 247 -12.38 -20.63 25.74
N PHE A 248 -11.64 -19.53 25.83
CA PHE A 248 -10.36 -19.48 26.55
C PHE A 248 -10.50 -19.23 28.06
N GLU A 249 -11.64 -18.74 28.56
CA GLU A 249 -11.80 -18.30 29.96
C GLU A 249 -11.51 -19.39 31.00
N GLY A 250 -11.89 -20.63 30.70
CA GLY A 250 -11.69 -21.80 31.55
C GLY A 250 -10.71 -22.82 30.98
N LEU A 251 -10.04 -22.50 29.87
CA LEU A 251 -9.20 -23.43 29.14
C LEU A 251 -7.86 -23.60 29.86
N ALA A 252 -7.41 -24.86 30.00
CA ALA A 252 -6.07 -25.12 30.50
C ALA A 252 -5.04 -24.64 29.48
N ALA A 253 -3.93 -24.06 29.95
CA ALA A 253 -2.89 -23.53 29.07
C ALA A 253 -2.41 -24.55 28.02
N THR A 254 -2.38 -25.85 28.36
CA THR A 254 -1.98 -26.95 27.48
C THR A 254 -2.93 -27.23 26.31
N ASP A 255 -4.17 -26.76 26.39
CA ASP A 255 -5.21 -27.00 25.38
C ASP A 255 -5.42 -25.77 24.47
N VAL A 256 -4.81 -24.63 24.79
CA VAL A 256 -4.94 -23.35 24.05
C VAL A 256 -4.51 -23.50 22.60
N GLY A 257 -3.39 -24.19 22.34
CA GLY A 257 -2.92 -24.41 20.97
C GLY A 257 -3.92 -25.15 20.08
N ALA A 258 -4.61 -26.14 20.64
CA ALA A 258 -5.64 -26.88 19.93
C ALA A 258 -6.89 -26.01 19.68
N GLU A 259 -7.27 -25.17 20.65
CA GLU A 259 -8.38 -24.23 20.50
C GLU A 259 -8.06 -23.14 19.46
N LEU A 260 -6.83 -22.61 19.43
CA LEU A 260 -6.39 -21.67 18.40
C LEU A 260 -6.46 -22.30 17.00
N GLN A 261 -6.06 -23.57 16.85
CA GLN A 261 -6.21 -24.29 15.58
C GLN A 261 -7.69 -24.50 15.20
N ALA A 262 -8.54 -24.84 16.17
CA ALA A 262 -9.98 -25.01 15.94
C ALA A 262 -10.66 -23.72 15.47
N GLN A 263 -10.18 -22.56 15.92
CA GLN A 263 -10.66 -21.23 15.53
C GLN A 263 -9.91 -20.64 14.32
N ASN A 264 -8.98 -21.37 13.70
CA ASN A 264 -8.15 -20.89 12.58
C ASN A 264 -7.31 -19.65 12.94
N LEU A 265 -6.94 -19.51 14.22
CA LEU A 265 -6.03 -18.50 14.75
C LEU A 265 -4.56 -18.98 14.75
N LEU A 266 -4.35 -20.30 14.65
CA LEU A 266 -3.07 -20.95 14.47
C LEU A 266 -3.21 -21.99 13.35
N PHE A 267 -2.34 -21.93 12.35
CA PHE A 267 -2.31 -22.89 11.26
C PHE A 267 -1.02 -23.71 11.33
N CYS A 268 -1.14 -25.03 11.30
CA CYS A 268 -0.01 -25.96 11.37
C CYS A 268 -0.02 -26.90 10.18
N ASP A 269 1.07 -26.92 9.42
CA ASP A 269 1.28 -27.81 8.27
C ASP A 269 2.59 -28.59 8.44
N TYR A 270 2.47 -29.72 9.13
CA TYR A 270 3.56 -30.66 9.33
C TYR A 270 3.75 -31.62 8.15
N ASP A 271 2.71 -31.84 7.34
CA ASP A 271 2.74 -32.79 6.23
C ASP A 271 3.69 -32.32 5.12
N PHE A 272 3.82 -31.00 4.93
CA PHE A 272 4.75 -30.40 3.98
C PHE A 272 5.98 -29.75 4.65
N GLY A 273 6.14 -29.92 5.96
CA GLY A 273 7.28 -29.36 6.72
C GLY A 273 7.27 -27.83 6.82
N ASN A 274 6.11 -27.21 6.67
CA ASN A 274 5.92 -25.76 6.74
C ASN A 274 5.78 -25.26 8.19
N GLY A 275 5.61 -26.17 9.16
CA GLY A 275 5.55 -25.83 10.57
C GLY A 275 4.24 -25.15 10.96
N CYS A 276 4.26 -24.42 12.06
CA CYS A 276 3.11 -23.63 12.52
C CYS A 276 3.30 -22.13 12.35
N GLN A 277 2.21 -21.43 12.06
CA GLN A 277 2.16 -19.97 11.95
C GLN A 277 0.86 -19.42 12.54
N PHE A 278 0.96 -18.31 13.26
CA PHE A 278 -0.23 -17.56 13.68
C PHE A 278 -0.87 -16.89 12.47
N THR A 279 -2.20 -16.86 12.42
CA THR A 279 -2.92 -16.21 11.33
C THR A 279 -3.18 -14.73 11.60
N HIS A 280 -2.86 -14.24 12.80
CA HIS A 280 -2.99 -12.84 13.20
C HIS A 280 -1.70 -12.35 13.88
N SER A 281 -1.20 -11.19 13.46
CA SER A 281 0.09 -10.63 13.91
C SER A 281 0.16 -10.38 15.43
N LEU A 282 -0.90 -9.82 16.01
CA LEU A 282 -0.94 -9.50 17.45
C LEU A 282 -1.07 -10.72 18.38
N LEU A 283 -1.32 -11.93 17.84
CA LEU A 283 -1.61 -13.09 18.68
C LEU A 283 -0.37 -13.59 19.41
N GLU A 284 0.80 -13.54 18.77
CA GLU A 284 2.06 -13.98 19.36
C GLU A 284 2.43 -13.14 20.58
N GLY A 285 2.47 -11.80 20.43
CA GLY A 285 2.75 -10.88 21.53
C GLY A 285 1.73 -11.00 22.66
N LEU A 286 0.44 -11.14 22.32
CA LEU A 286 -0.61 -11.32 23.34
C LEU A 286 -0.43 -12.62 24.14
N LEU A 287 -0.03 -13.72 23.50
CA LEU A 287 0.23 -14.99 24.19
C LEU A 287 1.51 -14.91 25.06
N ALA A 288 2.51 -14.16 24.61
CA ALA A 288 3.77 -13.96 25.33
C ALA A 288 3.58 -13.25 26.68
N GLU A 289 2.51 -12.47 26.86
CA GLU A 289 2.13 -11.87 28.16
C GLU A 289 1.84 -12.94 29.25
N TYR A 290 1.44 -14.15 28.86
CA TYR A 290 0.97 -15.20 29.77
C TYR A 290 1.86 -16.45 29.83
N VAL A 291 2.57 -16.76 28.74
CA VAL A 291 3.47 -17.91 28.66
C VAL A 291 4.76 -17.51 27.98
N THR A 292 5.87 -17.63 28.70
CA THR A 292 7.20 -17.39 28.15
C THR A 292 7.71 -18.65 27.46
N VAL A 293 7.66 -18.65 26.12
CA VAL A 293 8.22 -19.74 25.31
C VAL A 293 9.76 -19.72 25.37
N PRO A 294 10.44 -20.87 25.47
CA PRO A 294 11.90 -20.93 25.39
C PRO A 294 12.43 -20.26 24.12
N ALA A 295 13.50 -19.46 24.24
CA ALA A 295 14.00 -18.63 23.14
C ALA A 295 14.54 -19.41 21.92
N ASP A 296 14.78 -20.71 22.05
CA ASP A 296 15.21 -21.62 20.99
C ASP A 296 14.03 -22.30 20.25
N VAL A 297 12.80 -22.04 20.67
CA VAL A 297 11.58 -22.61 20.10
C VAL A 297 10.73 -21.48 19.51
N PRO A 298 10.43 -21.49 18.20
CA PRO A 298 9.46 -20.54 17.63
C PRO A 298 8.12 -20.64 18.36
N ALA A 299 7.51 -19.50 18.71
CA ALA A 299 6.29 -19.50 19.52
C ALA A 299 5.15 -20.31 18.87
N ALA A 300 4.95 -20.15 17.57
CA ALA A 300 3.93 -20.90 16.84
C ALA A 300 4.15 -22.42 16.90
N GLU A 301 5.39 -22.90 16.89
CA GLU A 301 5.72 -24.33 17.05
C GLU A 301 5.41 -24.84 18.45
N TYR A 302 5.69 -24.04 19.48
CA TYR A 302 5.30 -24.36 20.85
C TYR A 302 3.78 -24.50 20.97
N TRP A 303 3.02 -23.50 20.51
CA TRP A 303 1.55 -23.55 20.58
C TRP A 303 0.96 -24.62 19.66
N GLY A 304 1.63 -24.96 18.56
CA GLY A 304 1.25 -26.06 17.68
C GLY A 304 1.39 -27.44 18.30
N ASN A 305 2.28 -27.60 19.29
CA ASN A 305 2.59 -28.88 19.91
C ASN A 305 3.11 -28.72 21.35
N GLN A 306 2.27 -28.17 22.22
CA GLN A 306 2.63 -27.89 23.63
C GLN A 306 3.03 -29.16 24.39
N SER A 307 2.48 -30.32 24.01
CA SER A 307 2.79 -31.61 24.62
C SER A 307 4.26 -32.02 24.52
N SER A 308 4.99 -31.50 23.52
CA SER A 308 6.42 -31.74 23.34
C SER A 308 7.31 -30.88 24.25
N TYR A 309 6.72 -29.93 24.97
CA TYR A 309 7.41 -28.92 25.78
C TYR A 309 6.84 -28.83 27.22
N ALA A 310 6.74 -29.98 27.89
CA ALA A 310 6.13 -30.09 29.22
C ALA A 310 6.84 -29.32 30.36
N GLU A 311 8.06 -28.84 30.13
CA GLU A 311 8.89 -28.12 31.10
C GLU A 311 8.58 -26.62 31.18
N VAL A 312 7.72 -26.09 30.29
CA VAL A 312 7.37 -24.65 30.24
C VAL A 312 6.53 -24.26 31.45
N ASP A 313 6.84 -23.12 32.06
CA ASP A 313 6.06 -22.57 33.18
C ASP A 313 4.73 -21.98 32.67
N LEU A 314 3.63 -22.56 33.12
CA LEU A 314 2.27 -22.17 32.76
C LEU A 314 1.56 -21.41 33.90
N SER A 315 2.27 -21.10 34.99
CA SER A 315 1.68 -20.50 36.19
C SER A 315 1.15 -19.08 35.99
N ALA A 316 1.64 -18.37 34.96
CA ALA A 316 1.17 -17.05 34.57
C ALA A 316 -0.08 -17.09 33.66
N TRP A 317 -0.53 -18.26 33.21
CA TRP A 317 -1.72 -18.39 32.36
C TRP A 317 -2.98 -17.89 33.08
N ASN A 318 -3.67 -16.96 32.45
CA ASN A 318 -4.95 -16.45 32.89
C ASN A 318 -5.91 -16.38 31.69
N GLY A 319 -6.66 -17.46 31.47
CA GLY A 319 -7.57 -17.57 30.33
C GLY A 319 -8.66 -16.50 30.30
N ALA A 320 -9.11 -16.00 31.46
CA ALA A 320 -10.12 -14.95 31.52
C ALA A 320 -9.58 -13.57 31.07
N ASP A 321 -8.36 -13.23 31.49
CA ASP A 321 -7.68 -12.01 31.03
C ASP A 321 -7.30 -12.12 29.56
N PHE A 322 -6.78 -13.28 29.13
CA PHE A 322 -6.47 -13.55 27.71
C PHE A 322 -7.72 -13.42 26.83
N SER A 323 -8.84 -14.05 27.21
CA SER A 323 -10.14 -13.92 26.50
C SER A 323 -10.54 -12.46 26.33
N THR A 324 -10.44 -11.67 27.41
CA THR A 324 -10.78 -10.24 27.40
C THR A 324 -9.89 -9.46 26.43
N LYS A 325 -8.57 -9.66 26.49
CA LYS A 325 -7.63 -8.96 25.60
C LYS A 325 -7.73 -9.42 24.16
N LEU A 326 -7.96 -10.71 23.91
CA LEU A 326 -8.20 -11.26 22.57
C LEU A 326 -9.44 -10.61 21.94
N GLN A 327 -10.53 -10.46 22.70
CA GLN A 327 -11.72 -9.76 22.24
C GLN A 327 -11.43 -8.29 21.93
N GLN A 328 -10.72 -7.57 22.82
CA GLN A 328 -10.50 -6.13 22.70
C GLN A 328 -9.48 -5.76 21.63
N ARG A 329 -8.43 -6.55 21.44
CA ARG A 329 -7.29 -6.22 20.57
C ARG A 329 -7.35 -6.85 19.19
N ILE A 330 -8.08 -7.97 19.03
CA ILE A 330 -8.10 -8.74 17.79
C ILE A 330 -9.53 -8.87 17.24
N ILE A 331 -10.45 -9.46 18.01
CA ILE A 331 -11.76 -9.87 17.48
C ILE A 331 -12.69 -8.67 17.24
N ALA A 332 -12.88 -7.78 18.22
CA ALA A 332 -13.73 -6.60 18.05
C ALA A 332 -13.21 -5.64 16.96
N PRO A 333 -11.90 -5.31 16.89
CA PRO A 333 -11.35 -4.53 15.79
C PRO A 333 -11.54 -5.19 14.42
N GLY A 334 -11.32 -6.50 14.32
CA GLY A 334 -11.53 -7.27 13.09
C GLY A 334 -13.00 -7.26 12.67
N GLN A 335 -13.92 -7.47 13.61
CA GLN A 335 -15.36 -7.41 13.34
C GLN A 335 -15.77 -6.03 12.84
N HIS A 336 -15.35 -4.96 13.52
CA HIS A 336 -15.63 -3.59 13.09
C HIS A 336 -15.08 -3.32 11.67
N ALA A 337 -13.86 -3.76 11.39
CA ALA A 337 -13.25 -3.64 10.07
C ALA A 337 -14.03 -4.37 8.97
N ALA A 338 -14.45 -5.62 9.23
CA ALA A 338 -15.27 -6.38 8.29
C ALA A 338 -16.66 -5.72 8.07
N GLU A 339 -17.24 -5.15 9.12
CA GLU A 339 -18.49 -4.39 9.07
C GLU A 339 -18.34 -3.11 8.22
N LEU A 340 -17.23 -2.38 8.33
CA LEU A 340 -16.97 -1.19 7.50
C LEU A 340 -16.96 -1.56 6.01
N VAL A 341 -16.24 -2.61 5.61
CA VAL A 341 -16.20 -3.07 4.22
C VAL A 341 -17.58 -3.52 3.75
N ALA A 342 -18.33 -4.23 4.61
CA ALA A 342 -19.66 -4.73 4.26
C ALA A 342 -20.73 -3.61 4.14
N GLN A 343 -20.61 -2.54 4.94
CA GLN A 343 -21.56 -1.41 4.95
C GLN A 343 -21.32 -0.43 3.81
N HIS A 344 -20.08 -0.33 3.31
CA HIS A 344 -19.69 0.64 2.30
C HIS A 344 -19.33 -0.08 0.98
N PRO A 345 -20.20 -0.01 -0.04
CA PRO A 345 -20.07 -0.83 -1.25
C PRO A 345 -18.96 -0.38 -2.19
N TYR A 346 -18.37 0.81 -1.98
CA TYR A 346 -17.37 1.40 -2.86
C TYR A 346 -16.06 1.65 -2.11
N LEU A 347 -14.94 1.27 -2.72
CA LEU A 347 -13.58 1.51 -2.23
C LEU A 347 -12.85 2.41 -3.21
N THR A 348 -12.24 3.48 -2.71
CA THR A 348 -11.24 4.26 -3.44
C THR A 348 -9.90 4.18 -2.71
N ARG A 349 -8.84 3.85 -3.45
CA ARG A 349 -7.45 3.93 -3.01
C ARG A 349 -6.74 5.06 -3.74
N MET A 350 -6.13 5.94 -2.97
CA MET A 350 -5.31 7.03 -3.46
C MET A 350 -3.88 6.92 -2.95
N PHE A 351 -2.94 7.36 -3.78
CA PHE A 351 -1.52 7.34 -3.48
C PHE A 351 -0.87 8.67 -3.84
N THR A 352 0.11 9.07 -3.05
CA THR A 352 1.00 10.19 -3.32
C THR A 352 2.34 9.96 -2.66
N THR A 353 3.34 10.68 -3.13
CA THR A 353 4.61 10.92 -2.44
C THR A 353 4.68 12.41 -2.20
N ILE A 354 5.15 12.81 -1.02
CA ILE A 354 5.17 14.22 -0.65
C ILE A 354 6.35 14.49 0.26
N SER A 355 7.09 15.55 -0.04
CA SER A 355 8.24 15.97 0.73
C SER A 355 7.84 16.95 1.86
N PRO A 356 8.62 17.06 2.95
CA PRO A 356 8.30 17.94 4.06
C PRO A 356 8.04 19.40 3.62
N ALA A 357 8.77 19.89 2.61
CA ALA A 357 8.59 21.25 2.08
C ALA A 357 7.19 21.51 1.49
N GLU A 358 6.50 20.45 1.05
CA GLU A 358 5.22 20.52 0.32
C GLU A 358 4.02 20.30 1.24
N MET A 359 4.23 19.73 2.43
CA MET A 359 3.23 19.44 3.46
C MET A 359 2.69 20.70 4.16
N THR A 360 2.38 21.77 3.42
CA THR A 360 1.89 23.04 3.98
C THR A 360 0.38 23.13 4.12
N GLU A 361 -0.36 22.16 3.59
CA GLU A 361 -1.80 22.04 3.72
C GLU A 361 -2.16 20.59 4.01
N ASP A 362 -3.32 20.37 4.64
CA ASP A 362 -3.85 19.03 4.82
C ASP A 362 -4.76 18.68 3.63
N PRO A 363 -4.56 17.54 2.95
CA PRO A 363 -5.42 17.12 1.87
C PRO A 363 -6.82 16.78 2.38
N MET A 364 -7.80 17.42 1.76
CA MET A 364 -9.22 17.17 1.91
C MET A 364 -9.74 16.40 0.71
N PHE A 365 -10.77 15.58 0.94
CA PHE A 365 -11.35 14.72 -0.09
C PHE A 365 -12.86 14.90 -0.18
N GLN A 366 -13.42 14.54 -1.33
CA GLN A 366 -14.86 14.57 -1.58
C GLN A 366 -15.25 13.43 -2.52
N GLU A 367 -16.49 12.95 -2.43
CA GLU A 367 -17.02 11.98 -3.38
C GLU A 367 -17.42 12.65 -4.70
N ASN A 368 -17.22 11.94 -5.81
CA ASN A 368 -17.74 12.29 -7.14
C ASN A 368 -18.28 11.03 -7.83
N GLY A 369 -19.61 10.87 -7.81
CA GLY A 369 -20.30 9.71 -8.38
C GLY A 369 -20.45 9.69 -9.91
N MET A 370 -19.88 10.66 -10.63
CA MET A 370 -19.92 10.69 -12.10
C MET A 370 -18.64 10.16 -12.76
N LEU A 371 -17.60 9.90 -11.98
CA LEU A 371 -16.35 9.38 -12.49
C LEU A 371 -16.41 7.86 -12.67
N PRO A 372 -15.73 7.32 -13.69
CA PRO A 372 -15.65 5.89 -13.89
C PRO A 372 -14.79 5.23 -12.81
N ASP A 373 -15.00 3.92 -12.67
CA ASP A 373 -14.15 3.02 -11.90
C ASP A 373 -12.72 3.03 -12.45
N VAL A 374 -11.76 2.76 -11.57
CA VAL A 374 -10.34 2.61 -11.88
C VAL A 374 -9.91 1.19 -11.49
N PRO A 375 -9.62 0.31 -12.46
CA PRO A 375 -9.12 -1.02 -12.15
C PRO A 375 -7.67 -0.94 -11.64
N ASN A 376 -7.35 -1.79 -10.66
CA ASN A 376 -5.97 -1.94 -10.20
C ASN A 376 -5.15 -2.87 -11.12
N LEU A 377 -5.79 -3.80 -11.84
CA LEU A 377 -5.12 -4.65 -12.83
C LEU A 377 -4.95 -3.89 -14.15
N GLN A 378 -3.70 -3.66 -14.51
CA GLN A 378 -3.24 -3.05 -15.75
C GLN A 378 -2.61 -4.15 -16.61
N ASN A 379 -3.31 -4.58 -17.68
CA ASN A 379 -2.86 -5.69 -18.51
C ASN A 379 -2.67 -5.29 -19.97
N GLY A 380 -1.45 -5.45 -20.47
CA GLY A 380 -1.12 -5.25 -21.88
C GLY A 380 -1.01 -6.55 -22.69
N VAL A 381 -0.60 -6.40 -23.94
CA VAL A 381 -0.29 -7.53 -24.83
C VAL A 381 1.09 -7.33 -25.42
N LEU A 382 2.02 -8.24 -25.13
CA LEU A 382 3.33 -8.28 -25.77
C LEU A 382 3.27 -9.26 -26.95
N ARG A 383 3.34 -8.72 -28.17
CA ARG A 383 3.38 -9.49 -29.40
C ARG A 383 4.81 -9.59 -29.90
N THR A 384 5.34 -10.81 -30.02
CA THR A 384 6.67 -11.06 -30.62
C THR A 384 6.52 -11.31 -32.11
N LEU A 385 7.20 -10.49 -32.91
CA LEU A 385 7.21 -10.54 -34.36
C LEU A 385 8.21 -11.60 -34.87
N CYS A 386 8.07 -12.03 -36.12
CA CYS A 386 8.94 -13.07 -36.70
C CYS A 386 10.43 -12.70 -36.79
N ASN A 387 10.75 -11.41 -36.79
CA ASN A 387 12.14 -10.94 -36.79
C ASN A 387 12.73 -10.86 -35.37
N GLY A 388 11.98 -11.24 -34.33
CA GLY A 388 12.39 -11.19 -32.92
C GLY A 388 12.15 -9.83 -32.26
N ASP A 389 11.71 -8.81 -33.01
CA ASP A 389 11.22 -7.56 -32.42
C ASP A 389 9.88 -7.81 -31.73
N GLN A 390 9.47 -6.88 -30.89
CA GLN A 390 8.21 -6.99 -30.15
C GLN A 390 7.41 -5.69 -30.25
N VAL A 391 6.10 -5.83 -30.09
CA VAL A 391 5.17 -4.70 -29.98
C VAL A 391 4.36 -4.90 -28.72
N PHE A 392 4.41 -3.94 -27.82
CA PHE A 392 3.61 -3.93 -26.61
C PHE A 392 2.37 -3.06 -26.81
N THR A 393 1.18 -3.64 -26.76
CA THR A 393 -0.08 -2.92 -26.77
C THR A 393 -0.51 -2.61 -25.34
N LEU A 394 -0.61 -1.33 -24.99
CA LEU A 394 -1.11 -0.84 -23.71
C LEU A 394 -2.63 -1.09 -23.57
N PRO A 395 -3.19 -1.04 -22.35
CA PRO A 395 -4.64 -1.19 -22.15
C PRO A 395 -5.50 -0.16 -22.90
N ASP A 396 -4.94 1.02 -23.19
CA ASP A 396 -5.60 2.08 -23.96
C ASP A 396 -5.46 1.92 -25.48
N GLY A 397 -4.80 0.84 -25.94
CA GLY A 397 -4.64 0.49 -27.34
C GLY A 397 -3.41 1.09 -28.02
N ARG A 398 -2.63 1.95 -27.35
CA ARG A 398 -1.37 2.44 -27.90
C ARG A 398 -0.36 1.31 -28.04
N GLU A 399 0.38 1.30 -29.14
CA GLU A 399 1.40 0.30 -29.43
C GLU A 399 2.79 0.91 -29.23
N VAL A 400 3.64 0.21 -28.48
CA VAL A 400 5.04 0.58 -28.24
C VAL A 400 5.93 -0.44 -28.93
N PHE A 401 6.70 0.00 -29.92
CA PHE A 401 7.69 -0.85 -30.55
C PHE A 401 8.89 -1.09 -29.64
N LEU A 402 9.32 -2.35 -29.53
CA LEU A 402 10.44 -2.80 -28.74
C LEU A 402 11.41 -3.57 -29.66
N PRO A 403 12.62 -3.07 -29.89
CA PRO A 403 13.64 -3.83 -30.63
C PRO A 403 13.94 -5.18 -29.98
N ALA A 404 14.39 -6.14 -30.78
CA ALA A 404 14.84 -7.45 -30.31
C ALA A 404 15.78 -7.33 -29.09
N GLY A 405 15.40 -7.99 -27.99
CA GLY A 405 16.03 -7.83 -26.68
C GLY A 405 15.12 -7.20 -25.63
N GLY A 406 14.00 -6.59 -26.02
CA GLY A 406 12.85 -6.32 -25.16
C GLY A 406 13.18 -5.42 -23.96
N VAL A 407 13.74 -4.24 -24.21
CA VAL A 407 13.93 -3.21 -23.17
C VAL A 407 12.87 -2.14 -23.35
N TRP A 408 12.21 -1.74 -22.26
CA TRP A 408 11.22 -0.66 -22.31
C TRP A 408 11.90 0.67 -22.72
N PRO A 409 11.32 1.45 -23.65
CA PRO A 409 11.99 2.63 -24.17
C PRO A 409 12.12 3.75 -23.13
N ASP A 410 13.23 4.48 -23.20
CA ASP A 410 13.44 5.70 -22.45
C ASP A 410 13.11 6.91 -23.34
N PHE A 411 11.85 7.37 -23.27
CA PHE A 411 11.32 8.37 -24.20
C PHE A 411 11.81 9.80 -23.90
N PRO A 412 12.08 10.61 -24.94
CA PRO A 412 12.40 12.02 -24.79
C PRO A 412 11.17 12.90 -24.50
N ASP A 413 11.39 14.14 -24.08
CA ASP A 413 10.34 15.16 -23.87
C ASP A 413 9.66 15.63 -25.15
N GLU A 414 10.40 15.63 -26.27
CA GLU A 414 9.91 15.98 -27.59
C GLU A 414 10.56 15.10 -28.67
N PRO A 415 9.96 15.00 -29.88
CA PRO A 415 10.56 14.27 -31.00
C PRO A 415 12.01 14.72 -31.29
N GLY A 416 12.96 13.78 -31.23
CA GLY A 416 14.39 14.05 -31.36
C GLY A 416 15.07 14.72 -30.14
N GLY A 417 14.35 14.85 -29.02
CA GLY A 417 14.84 15.40 -27.75
C GLY A 417 15.77 14.47 -26.96
N THR A 418 16.01 14.79 -25.70
CA THR A 418 16.92 14.00 -24.84
C THR A 418 16.14 12.86 -24.16
N PRO A 419 16.57 11.58 -24.30
CA PRO A 419 15.93 10.46 -23.61
C PRO A 419 15.78 10.69 -22.10
N GLY A 420 14.66 10.22 -21.54
CA GLY A 420 14.36 10.32 -20.11
C GLY A 420 13.64 11.60 -19.68
N MET A 421 13.56 12.60 -20.55
CA MET A 421 12.98 13.91 -20.21
C MET A 421 11.45 13.98 -20.35
N MET A 422 10.79 12.93 -20.86
CA MET A 422 9.32 12.90 -20.97
C MET A 422 8.65 13.06 -19.61
N ASP A 423 7.56 13.84 -19.58
CA ASP A 423 6.71 14.06 -18.42
C ASP A 423 6.14 12.74 -17.90
N SER A 424 6.09 12.64 -16.58
CA SER A 424 5.53 11.54 -15.82
C SER A 424 4.03 11.68 -15.59
N SER A 425 3.45 12.88 -15.74
CA SER A 425 2.00 13.05 -15.83
C SER A 425 1.51 13.06 -17.29
N ALA A 426 0.41 12.35 -17.55
CA ALA A 426 -0.37 12.50 -18.78
C ALA A 426 -1.32 13.70 -18.67
N ILE A 427 -2.00 13.83 -17.52
CA ILE A 427 -2.94 14.92 -17.22
C ILE A 427 -2.80 15.28 -15.75
N ILE A 428 -2.81 16.59 -15.46
CA ILE A 428 -2.97 17.14 -14.11
C ILE A 428 -4.30 17.88 -14.10
N GLU A 429 -5.19 17.56 -13.16
CA GLU A 429 -6.56 18.06 -13.15
C GLU A 429 -7.02 18.49 -11.76
N ALA A 430 -7.99 19.41 -11.75
CA ALA A 430 -8.80 19.72 -10.58
C ALA A 430 -10.16 19.03 -10.74
N VAL A 431 -10.61 18.32 -9.71
CA VAL A 431 -11.87 17.57 -9.78
C VAL A 431 -12.97 18.31 -9.00
N PRO A 432 -14.04 18.79 -9.67
CA PRO A 432 -15.17 19.40 -8.98
C PRO A 432 -15.98 18.36 -8.22
N THR A 433 -16.81 18.81 -7.27
CA THR A 433 -17.70 17.92 -6.50
C THR A 433 -18.71 17.22 -7.39
N ASN A 434 -19.21 17.93 -8.40
CA ASN A 434 -20.03 17.39 -9.47
C ASN A 434 -19.49 17.91 -10.79
N GLY A 435 -18.98 17.02 -11.62
CA GLY A 435 -18.61 17.33 -12.99
C GLY A 435 -17.57 16.35 -13.51
N ALA A 436 -17.27 16.49 -14.81
CA ALA A 436 -16.02 15.99 -15.34
C ALA A 436 -14.84 16.77 -14.72
N PRO A 437 -13.66 16.16 -14.60
CA PRO A 437 -12.45 16.87 -14.19
C PRO A 437 -12.11 18.04 -15.11
N MET A 438 -11.39 19.01 -14.58
CA MET A 438 -10.87 20.16 -15.30
C MET A 438 -9.36 20.03 -15.48
N ASN A 439 -8.90 19.81 -16.72
CA ASN A 439 -7.48 19.73 -17.04
C ASN A 439 -6.80 21.08 -16.77
N LEU A 440 -5.74 21.05 -15.97
CA LEU A 440 -4.83 22.16 -15.75
C LEU A 440 -3.61 22.02 -16.68
N THR A 441 -3.12 20.79 -16.81
CA THR A 441 -2.07 20.37 -17.74
C THR A 441 -2.56 19.16 -18.52
N ASP A 442 -2.32 19.12 -19.83
CA ASP A 442 -2.65 18.00 -20.70
C ASP A 442 -1.47 17.70 -21.63
N ASN A 443 -0.71 16.67 -21.29
CA ASN A 443 0.48 16.23 -22.00
C ASN A 443 0.18 15.18 -23.08
N THR A 444 -1.07 14.74 -23.22
CA THR A 444 -1.43 13.57 -24.04
C THR A 444 -1.00 13.70 -25.50
N ALA A 445 -1.18 14.87 -26.11
CA ALA A 445 -0.79 15.12 -27.49
C ALA A 445 0.73 15.08 -27.70
N ARG A 446 1.51 15.55 -26.71
CA ARG A 446 2.98 15.52 -26.76
C ARG A 446 3.51 14.10 -26.57
N ILE A 447 2.96 13.38 -25.59
CA ILE A 447 3.26 11.97 -25.33
C ILE A 447 2.99 11.12 -26.57
N GLU A 448 1.85 11.34 -27.24
CA GLU A 448 1.50 10.63 -28.47
C GLU A 448 2.47 10.95 -29.62
N ALA A 449 2.85 12.23 -29.78
CA ALA A 449 3.81 12.61 -30.82
C ALA A 449 5.18 11.93 -30.62
N VAL A 450 5.66 11.82 -29.38
CA VAL A 450 6.90 11.12 -29.04
C VAL A 450 6.78 9.62 -29.28
N LEU A 451 5.65 8.99 -28.93
CA LEU A 451 5.41 7.57 -29.21
C LEU A 451 5.40 7.28 -30.71
N VAL A 452 4.71 8.10 -31.49
CA VAL A 452 4.66 7.97 -32.96
C VAL A 452 6.05 8.13 -33.57
N ASP A 453 6.81 9.14 -33.14
CA ASP A 453 8.19 9.36 -33.61
C ASP A 453 9.09 8.16 -33.26
N TRP A 454 9.04 7.66 -32.02
CA TRP A 454 9.75 6.46 -31.61
C TRP A 454 9.42 5.25 -32.49
N ASN A 455 8.13 4.97 -32.69
CA ASN A 455 7.69 3.86 -33.51
C ASN A 455 8.16 4.01 -34.97
N LEU A 456 8.02 5.19 -35.57
CA LEU A 456 8.43 5.45 -36.94
C LEU A 456 9.94 5.33 -37.15
N GLN A 457 10.75 5.78 -36.19
CA GLN A 457 12.21 5.62 -36.22
C GLN A 457 12.63 4.14 -36.25
N HIS A 458 11.79 3.26 -35.70
CA HIS A 458 12.00 1.82 -35.70
C HIS A 458 11.18 1.08 -36.77
N GLY A 459 10.50 1.81 -37.67
CA GLY A 459 9.75 1.24 -38.78
C GLY A 459 8.40 0.62 -38.39
N TRP A 460 7.78 1.04 -37.28
CA TRP A 460 6.45 0.62 -36.84
C TRP A 460 5.38 1.71 -37.02
N PRO A 461 4.14 1.35 -37.40
CA PRO A 461 3.72 0.06 -37.94
C PRO A 461 4.34 -0.16 -39.32
N GLY A 462 4.75 -1.39 -39.62
CA GLY A 462 5.57 -1.79 -40.80
C GLY A 462 4.98 -1.58 -42.20
N GLY A 463 4.27 -0.48 -42.45
CA GLY A 463 3.68 -0.12 -43.73
C GLY A 463 3.88 1.36 -44.04
N GLY A 464 4.94 1.69 -44.79
CA GLY A 464 4.93 2.85 -45.68
C GLY A 464 6.20 3.69 -45.78
N VAL A 465 7.13 3.29 -46.66
CA VAL A 465 7.86 4.26 -47.51
C VAL A 465 7.97 3.69 -48.92
N GLY A 466 7.10 4.19 -49.79
CA GLY A 466 7.13 3.89 -51.22
C GLY A 466 5.96 4.47 -51.99
N GLY A 467 5.90 5.80 -52.12
CA GLY A 467 5.08 6.46 -53.13
C GLY A 467 4.25 7.62 -52.60
N ALA A 468 4.84 8.82 -52.61
CA ALA A 468 4.04 9.98 -52.97
C ALA A 468 3.67 9.79 -54.44
N ASP A 469 2.41 9.48 -54.73
CA ASP A 469 1.83 9.69 -56.04
C ASP A 469 0.44 10.31 -55.89
N ASP A 470 0.28 11.31 -56.74
CA ASP A 470 -0.83 12.16 -56.99
C ASP A 470 -1.98 11.44 -57.72
N GLY A 471 -3.19 11.97 -57.57
CA GLY A 471 -4.14 11.96 -58.68
C GLY A 471 -5.11 10.77 -58.78
N SER A 472 -6.37 11.13 -58.52
CA SER A 472 -7.54 10.86 -59.36
C SER A 472 -8.57 9.85 -58.85
N ALA A 473 -9.80 10.36 -58.88
CA ALA A 473 -11.06 9.68 -58.69
C ALA A 473 -11.26 8.50 -59.64
N GLY A 474 -12.00 7.50 -59.16
CA GLY A 474 -12.62 6.44 -59.95
C GLY A 474 -13.62 5.67 -59.11
N ALA A 475 -14.91 5.88 -59.38
CA ALA A 475 -16.03 5.13 -58.82
C ALA A 475 -16.31 3.88 -59.66
N ASP A 476 -16.61 2.76 -58.99
CA ASP A 476 -17.54 1.67 -59.36
C ASP A 476 -17.44 0.64 -58.22
N GLY A 477 -18.49 0.05 -57.64
CA GLY A 477 -19.79 -0.31 -58.16
C GLY A 477 -19.86 -1.84 -58.27
N GLY A 478 -20.36 -2.56 -57.26
CA GLY A 478 -20.53 -4.01 -57.33
C GLY A 478 -21.08 -4.69 -56.07
N ASN A 479 -22.39 -4.95 -56.07
CA ASN A 479 -23.11 -5.77 -55.09
C ASN A 479 -22.79 -7.26 -55.24
N GLY A 480 -22.90 -8.01 -54.13
CA GLY A 480 -23.00 -9.46 -54.11
C GLY A 480 -23.40 -9.95 -52.72
N GLU A 481 -24.71 -10.09 -52.49
CA GLU A 481 -25.30 -10.89 -51.42
C GLU A 481 -25.07 -12.38 -51.69
N ASP A 482 -24.86 -13.19 -50.65
CA ASP A 482 -25.45 -14.53 -50.55
C ASP A 482 -25.43 -15.05 -49.10
N ASP A 483 -26.57 -15.64 -48.75
CA ASP A 483 -27.04 -16.10 -47.45
C ASP A 483 -26.45 -17.45 -46.98
N SER A 484 -26.64 -17.73 -45.68
CA SER A 484 -27.15 -19.00 -45.09
C SER A 484 -26.26 -19.75 -44.08
N ALA A 485 -26.63 -19.60 -42.81
CA ALA A 485 -27.15 -20.62 -41.86
C ALA A 485 -26.33 -21.88 -41.43
N ASP A 486 -26.25 -21.99 -40.08
CA ASP A 486 -26.41 -23.17 -39.20
C ASP A 486 -25.41 -24.35 -39.21
N ALA A 487 -24.76 -24.60 -38.06
CA ALA A 487 -25.11 -25.72 -37.14
C ALA A 487 -24.02 -26.02 -36.06
N GLN A 488 -24.41 -25.87 -34.79
CA GLN A 488 -24.31 -26.83 -33.66
C GLN A 488 -23.02 -27.62 -33.34
N GLY A 489 -22.53 -27.48 -32.09
CA GLY A 489 -22.49 -28.60 -31.13
C GLY A 489 -21.19 -28.94 -30.35
N CYS A 490 -21.28 -28.81 -29.00
CA CYS A 490 -20.59 -29.56 -27.89
C CYS A 490 -19.05 -29.42 -27.70
N GLY A 491 -18.42 -29.41 -26.50
CA GLY A 491 -18.80 -29.60 -25.08
C GLY A 491 -17.66 -30.29 -24.28
N CYS A 492 -17.34 -29.78 -23.06
CA CYS A 492 -16.54 -30.33 -21.93
C CYS A 492 -14.99 -30.44 -22.13
N ASP A 493 -14.07 -30.36 -21.15
CA ASP A 493 -14.09 -30.45 -19.67
C ASP A 493 -12.78 -29.86 -19.05
N VAL A 494 -12.76 -29.71 -17.71
CA VAL A 494 -11.80 -29.04 -16.81
C VAL A 494 -10.45 -29.74 -16.55
N GLY A 495 -9.46 -28.93 -16.11
CA GLY A 495 -8.57 -29.32 -15.00
C GLY A 495 -7.08 -29.01 -15.14
N ARG A 496 -6.57 -28.02 -14.41
CA ARG A 496 -5.33 -28.09 -13.59
C ARG A 496 -5.02 -26.77 -12.89
N THR A 497 -4.82 -26.86 -11.57
CA THR A 497 -4.25 -25.84 -10.69
C THR A 497 -2.71 -25.88 -10.74
N PRO A 498 -2.02 -24.74 -10.52
CA PRO A 498 -0.65 -24.76 -10.02
C PRO A 498 -0.51 -24.08 -8.65
N SER A 499 0.25 -24.74 -7.77
CA SER A 499 0.70 -24.32 -6.44
C SER A 499 1.78 -23.26 -6.51
N TRP A 500 1.71 -22.23 -5.65
CA TRP A 500 2.72 -21.18 -5.52
C TRP A 500 3.45 -21.34 -4.19
N THR A 501 4.78 -21.48 -4.24
CA THR A 501 5.68 -21.48 -3.08
C THR A 501 6.32 -20.10 -2.94
N PHE A 502 6.13 -19.45 -1.80
CA PHE A 502 6.74 -18.17 -1.45
C PHE A 502 8.02 -18.39 -0.64
N ALA A 503 9.09 -17.68 -0.99
CA ALA A 503 10.32 -17.60 -0.21
C ALA A 503 10.46 -16.16 0.32
N PHE A 504 10.41 -16.01 1.65
CA PHE A 504 10.64 -14.76 2.35
C PHE A 504 12.12 -14.62 2.73
N LEU A 505 12.71 -13.45 2.47
CA LEU A 505 14.00 -13.03 3.02
C LEU A 505 13.78 -11.82 3.92
N ALA A 506 13.96 -12.02 5.22
CA ALA A 506 13.94 -10.99 6.25
C ALA A 506 15.37 -10.51 6.54
N PHE A 507 15.55 -9.20 6.76
CA PHE A 507 16.72 -8.66 7.44
C PHE A 507 16.28 -7.77 8.60
N ALA A 508 16.66 -8.19 9.81
CA ALA A 508 16.53 -7.43 11.05
C ALA A 508 17.90 -6.85 11.44
N GLY A 509 17.93 -5.56 11.79
CA GLY A 509 19.09 -4.89 12.35
C GLY A 509 18.79 -4.41 13.78
N VAL A 510 19.22 -5.17 14.78
CA VAL A 510 19.17 -4.79 16.21
C VAL A 510 20.60 -4.68 16.72
N SER A 511 20.96 -3.53 17.32
CA SER A 511 22.24 -3.30 17.98
C SER A 511 22.06 -3.21 19.49
N LEU A 512 22.55 -4.22 20.20
CA LEU A 512 22.55 -4.32 21.68
C LEU A 512 23.86 -3.75 22.25
N ARG A 513 23.78 -2.69 23.07
CA ARG A 513 24.89 -2.19 23.89
C ARG A 513 24.84 -2.78 25.30
N ARG A 514 25.81 -3.63 25.62
CA ARG A 514 25.96 -4.31 26.91
C ARG A 514 26.83 -3.46 27.85
N GLY A 515 26.22 -2.89 28.88
CA GLY A 515 26.93 -2.17 29.96
C GLY A 515 27.77 -3.12 30.82
N ARG A 516 29.05 -2.77 31.05
CA ARG A 516 29.93 -3.47 32.00
C ARG A 516 30.15 -2.61 33.24
N ARG A 517 29.67 -3.13 34.38
CA ARG A 517 29.86 -2.58 35.73
C ARG A 517 31.35 -2.52 36.11
N ARG A 518 31.70 -1.44 36.81
CA ARG A 518 32.95 -1.25 37.55
C ARG A 518 33.03 -2.22 38.73
N THR A 519 34.21 -2.79 38.96
CA THR A 519 34.62 -3.36 40.26
C THR A 519 35.91 -2.69 40.73
N ALA A 520 35.98 -2.56 42.04
CA ALA A 520 36.87 -1.79 42.89
C ALA A 520 38.38 -2.02 42.71
N SER A 521 39.12 -0.92 42.88
CA SER A 521 40.20 -0.77 43.88
C SER A 521 40.55 0.71 44.03
#